data_AF-A0A7J4B8Z0-F1
#
_entry.id   AF-A0A7J4B8Z0-F1
#
_cell.length_a   1.000
_cell.length_b   1.000
_cell.length_c   1.000
_cell.angle_alpha   90.00
_cell.angle_beta   90.00
_cell.angle_gamma   90.00
#
_symmetry.space_group_name_H-M   'P 1'
#
loop_
_entity.id
_entity.type
_entity.pdbx_description
1 polymer ?
#
loop_
_entity_poly.entity_id
_entity_poly.type
_entity_poly.pdbx_seq_one_letter_code
_entity_poly.pdbx_strand_id
1 'polypeptide(L)'
;MSTQVEQKVERVLVAPGDKLAEGDYRISTPTTAYRVGSSYYSSVVGLLELNTQEKSLKVIPLKGSYYPKVGDVVIGIVSDVGLTNWELDIRAPFPGTLYAVDYLGRAVNPSKENLKDFLDVGDVVVGKVEVFDRTRNPVISTKGKEFGKVVDGALVEINPVKVPRLIGKKGSMQSLIESETNCKLIIGNNGRVIVLCEDKQYEDIVVRAIRKIEVEAHISGLTDRVKEFILVEKVKRGLVKNERRET
;
A
#
# COMPACT_ATOMS: atom_id res chain seq x y z
N MET A 1 3.82 -20.54 -31.60
CA MET A 1 3.00 -20.18 -30.43
C MET A 1 3.65 -20.80 -29.21
N SER A 2 4.50 -20.06 -28.52
CA SER A 2 5.28 -20.56 -27.39
C SER A 2 4.47 -20.40 -26.12
N THR A 3 3.93 -21.51 -25.63
CA THR A 3 3.20 -21.62 -24.37
C THR A 3 4.14 -21.27 -23.23
N GLN A 4 3.95 -20.10 -22.60
CA GLN A 4 4.66 -19.73 -21.37
C GLN A 4 4.16 -20.64 -20.26
N VAL A 5 4.99 -21.60 -19.85
CA VAL A 5 4.75 -22.43 -18.67
C VAL A 5 4.83 -21.52 -17.45
N GLU A 6 3.68 -21.23 -16.84
CA GLU A 6 3.59 -20.47 -15.59
C GLU A 6 4.21 -21.33 -14.47
N GLN A 7 5.52 -21.16 -14.24
CA GLN A 7 6.27 -21.95 -13.26
C GLN A 7 5.79 -21.63 -11.84
N LYS A 8 5.36 -22.68 -11.13
CA LYS A 8 4.96 -22.63 -9.73
C LYS A 8 6.21 -22.40 -8.87
N VAL A 9 6.49 -21.15 -8.51
CA VAL A 9 7.52 -20.82 -7.51
C VAL A 9 7.07 -21.42 -6.18
N GLU A 10 7.81 -22.42 -5.70
CA GLU A 10 7.54 -23.06 -4.42
C GLU A 10 7.85 -22.05 -3.30
N ARG A 11 6.86 -21.76 -2.47
CA ARG A 11 6.99 -20.81 -1.36
C ARG A 11 7.33 -21.57 -0.09
N VAL A 12 8.56 -21.42 0.35
CA VAL A 12 9.06 -22.07 1.58
C VAL A 12 8.97 -21.09 2.74
N LEU A 13 8.44 -21.52 3.87
CA LEU A 13 8.44 -20.72 5.10
C LEU A 13 9.86 -20.69 5.66
N VAL A 14 10.36 -19.49 5.97
CA VAL A 14 11.69 -19.26 6.54
C VAL A 14 11.59 -18.42 7.81
N ALA A 15 12.52 -18.66 8.73
CA ALA A 15 12.72 -17.93 9.97
C ALA A 15 14.05 -17.15 9.94
N PRO A 16 14.21 -16.12 10.80
CA PRO A 16 15.46 -15.40 10.94
C PRO A 16 16.63 -16.36 11.24
N GLY A 17 17.71 -16.25 10.48
CA GLY A 17 18.88 -17.13 10.59
C GLY A 17 18.88 -18.33 9.64
N ASP A 18 17.77 -18.64 8.98
CA ASP A 18 17.73 -19.72 7.99
C ASP A 18 18.56 -19.38 6.76
N LYS A 19 19.37 -20.32 6.28
CA LYS A 19 20.13 -20.20 5.03
C LYS A 19 19.18 -20.28 3.84
N LEU A 20 19.19 -19.23 3.01
CA LEU A 20 18.27 -19.08 1.87
C LEU A 20 18.90 -19.61 0.57
N ALA A 21 20.14 -19.21 0.29
CA ALA A 21 20.86 -19.58 -0.92
C ALA A 21 22.36 -19.33 -0.76
N GLU A 22 23.16 -19.84 -1.70
CA GLU A 22 24.61 -19.62 -1.76
C GLU A 22 25.03 -19.25 -3.19
N GLY A 23 25.95 -18.28 -3.31
CA GLY A 23 26.43 -17.74 -4.59
C GLY A 23 26.04 -16.28 -4.78
N ASP A 24 25.85 -15.86 -6.03
CA ASP A 24 25.48 -14.49 -6.35
C ASP A 24 24.01 -14.41 -6.80
N TYR A 25 23.18 -13.89 -5.90
CA TYR A 25 21.76 -13.61 -6.13
C TYR A 25 21.49 -12.13 -5.94
N ARG A 26 20.59 -11.57 -6.75
CA ARG A 26 20.03 -10.24 -6.59
C ARG A 26 18.91 -10.27 -5.57
N ILE A 27 19.10 -9.56 -4.45
CA ILE A 27 18.05 -9.42 -3.43
C ILE A 27 17.03 -8.38 -3.90
N SER A 28 15.75 -8.76 -3.98
CA SER A 28 14.67 -7.82 -4.32
C SER A 28 14.22 -6.95 -3.15
N THR A 29 14.45 -7.40 -1.92
CA THR A 29 14.03 -6.74 -0.67
C THR A 29 15.20 -6.67 0.30
N PRO A 30 16.01 -5.59 0.28
CA PRO A 30 17.27 -5.50 1.01
C PRO A 30 17.16 -5.65 2.53
N THR A 31 15.96 -5.48 3.09
CA THR A 31 15.72 -5.54 4.54
C THR A 31 15.34 -6.94 5.04
N THR A 32 15.02 -7.88 4.15
CA THR A 32 14.49 -9.21 4.53
C THR A 32 15.50 -10.34 4.41
N ALA A 33 16.68 -10.07 3.83
CA ALA A 33 17.78 -11.00 3.74
C ALA A 33 19.12 -10.27 3.91
N TYR A 34 20.11 -10.95 4.50
CA TYR A 34 21.47 -10.45 4.65
C TYR A 34 22.49 -11.48 4.14
N ARG A 35 23.67 -11.02 3.73
CA ARG A 35 24.75 -11.86 3.20
C ARG A 35 25.86 -11.98 4.23
N VAL A 36 26.32 -13.21 4.49
CA VAL A 36 27.54 -13.50 5.27
C VAL A 36 28.41 -14.42 4.42
N GLY A 37 29.57 -13.91 3.97
CA GLY A 37 30.42 -14.61 3.00
C GLY A 37 29.72 -14.85 1.66
N SER A 38 29.64 -16.11 1.23
CA SER A 38 28.95 -16.55 0.01
C SER A 38 27.46 -16.85 0.22
N SER A 39 26.97 -16.86 1.46
CA SER A 39 25.64 -17.35 1.82
C SER A 39 24.68 -16.21 2.19
N TYR A 40 23.42 -16.38 1.81
CA TYR A 40 22.32 -15.49 2.19
C TYR A 40 21.49 -16.12 3.30
N TYR A 41 21.05 -15.30 4.24
CA TYR A 41 20.25 -15.69 5.40
C TYR A 41 19.03 -14.80 5.54
N SER A 42 17.94 -15.33 6.09
CA SER A 42 16.74 -14.52 6.37
C SER A 42 16.94 -13.63 7.59
N SER A 43 16.46 -12.39 7.56
CA SER A 43 16.35 -11.52 8.74
C SER A 43 14.94 -11.49 9.34
N VAL A 44 13.95 -12.12 8.68
CA VAL A 44 12.53 -12.05 9.03
C VAL A 44 11.86 -13.41 8.93
N VAL A 45 10.69 -13.56 9.56
CA VAL A 45 9.79 -14.67 9.27
C VAL A 45 9.01 -14.36 7.99
N GLY A 46 9.10 -15.23 6.99
CA GLY A 46 8.56 -14.94 5.66
C GLY A 46 8.43 -16.14 4.74
N LEU A 47 7.96 -15.89 3.53
CA LEU A 47 7.91 -16.84 2.44
C LEU A 47 9.06 -16.54 1.47
N LEU A 48 9.95 -17.50 1.29
CA LEU A 48 11.02 -17.45 0.31
C LEU A 48 10.46 -17.71 -1.09
N GLU A 49 10.73 -16.77 -2.00
CA GLU A 49 10.59 -16.90 -3.44
C GLU A 49 12.00 -16.87 -4.02
N LEU A 50 12.50 -18.02 -4.46
CA LEU A 50 13.81 -18.16 -5.09
C LEU A 50 13.64 -18.47 -6.58
N ASN A 51 14.21 -17.62 -7.44
CA ASN A 51 14.32 -17.88 -8.87
C ASN A 51 15.79 -18.11 -9.24
N THR A 52 16.15 -19.37 -9.50
CA THR A 52 17.53 -19.78 -9.81
C THR A 52 17.98 -19.33 -11.20
N GLN A 53 17.06 -19.18 -12.16
CA GLN A 53 17.38 -18.76 -13.53
C GLN A 53 17.69 -17.26 -13.60
N GLU A 54 16.85 -16.44 -12.98
CA GLU A 54 17.03 -14.98 -12.89
C GLU A 54 18.03 -14.59 -11.79
N LYS A 55 18.54 -15.57 -11.04
CA LYS A 55 19.36 -15.37 -9.83
C LYS A 55 18.73 -14.33 -8.90
N SER A 56 17.42 -14.40 -8.69
CA SER A 56 16.69 -13.47 -7.83
C SER A 56 16.22 -14.15 -6.55
N LEU A 57 16.39 -13.45 -5.44
CA LEU A 57 16.04 -13.91 -4.10
C LEU A 57 15.13 -12.86 -3.46
N LYS A 58 13.96 -13.31 -3.01
CA LYS A 58 12.99 -12.46 -2.35
C LYS A 58 12.37 -13.20 -1.17
N VAL A 59 12.37 -12.56 0.00
CA VAL A 59 11.64 -13.04 1.17
C VAL A 59 10.46 -12.10 1.38
N ILE A 60 9.25 -12.61 1.21
CA ILE A 60 8.01 -11.89 1.51
C ILE A 60 7.77 -12.02 3.02
N PRO A 61 7.91 -10.95 3.81
CA PRO A 61 7.69 -11.02 5.25
C PRO A 61 6.23 -11.39 5.53
N LEU A 62 5.93 -12.03 6.67
CA LEU A 62 4.54 -12.26 7.09
C LEU A 62 3.93 -11.05 7.80
N LYS A 63 4.79 -10.28 8.49
CA LYS A 63 4.50 -9.01 9.17
C LYS A 63 5.69 -8.07 8.99
N GLY A 64 5.44 -6.77 8.96
CA GLY A 64 6.49 -5.76 8.93
C GLY A 64 5.91 -4.35 8.83
N SER A 65 6.76 -3.35 9.05
CA SER A 65 6.45 -1.95 8.76
C SER A 65 6.73 -1.62 7.29
N TYR A 66 6.20 -0.50 6.83
CA TYR A 66 6.53 0.02 5.51
C TYR A 66 7.97 0.52 5.50
N TYR A 67 8.70 0.20 4.44
CA TYR A 67 10.04 0.73 4.20
C TYR A 67 10.04 1.48 2.86
N PRO A 68 10.30 2.80 2.86
CA PRO A 68 10.12 3.63 1.67
C PRO A 68 10.97 3.17 0.48
N LYS A 69 10.38 3.24 -0.72
CA LYS A 69 11.08 3.06 -1.99
C LYS A 69 10.71 4.19 -2.93
N VAL A 70 11.70 4.66 -3.69
CA VAL A 70 11.45 5.65 -4.75
C VAL A 70 10.42 5.09 -5.71
N GLY A 71 9.38 5.88 -5.96
CA GLY A 71 8.27 5.50 -6.83
C GLY A 71 7.01 5.03 -6.10
N ASP A 72 7.10 4.67 -4.81
CA ASP A 72 5.95 4.20 -4.05
C ASP A 72 4.95 5.35 -3.81
N VAL A 73 3.66 5.04 -3.94
CA VAL A 73 2.58 5.96 -3.58
C VAL A 73 2.26 5.76 -2.10
N VAL A 74 2.18 6.83 -1.33
CA VAL A 74 1.97 6.79 0.12
C VAL A 74 0.89 7.77 0.54
N ILE A 75 0.21 7.44 1.62
CA ILE A 75 -0.78 8.31 2.26
C ILE A 75 -0.20 8.76 3.59
N GLY A 76 0.17 10.03 3.67
CA GLY A 76 0.73 10.67 4.85
C GLY A 76 -0.34 11.41 5.65
N ILE A 77 -0.12 11.55 6.96
CA ILE A 77 -0.85 12.47 7.82
C ILE A 77 0.14 13.54 8.26
N VAL A 78 -0.20 14.82 8.13
CA VAL A 78 0.66 15.91 8.58
C VAL A 78 0.87 15.79 10.08
N SER A 79 2.12 15.59 10.49
CA SER A 79 2.53 15.48 11.89
C SER A 79 3.08 16.79 12.43
N ASP A 80 3.73 17.59 11.57
CA ASP A 80 4.26 18.91 11.93
C ASP A 80 4.30 19.87 10.74
N VAL A 81 4.29 21.16 11.04
CA VAL A 81 4.33 22.25 10.04
C VAL A 81 5.58 23.10 10.27
N GLY A 82 6.56 22.95 9.39
CA GLY A 82 7.80 23.72 9.41
C GLY A 82 7.68 25.07 8.69
N LEU A 83 8.82 25.75 8.50
CA LEU A 83 8.90 27.04 7.80
C LEU A 83 8.85 26.93 6.27
N THR A 84 9.27 25.79 5.72
CA THR A 84 9.39 25.58 4.25
C THR A 84 8.87 24.21 3.80
N ASN A 85 8.39 23.39 4.72
CA ASN A 85 7.96 22.02 4.47
C ASN A 85 6.97 21.56 5.55
N TRP A 86 6.26 20.48 5.25
CA TRP A 86 5.48 19.71 6.21
C TRP A 86 6.16 18.37 6.47
N GLU A 87 6.12 17.94 7.72
CA GLU A 87 6.46 16.56 8.07
C GLU A 87 5.19 15.71 8.04
N LEU A 88 5.29 14.55 7.41
CA LEU A 88 4.20 13.59 7.24
C LEU A 88 4.56 12.29 7.96
N ASP A 89 3.67 11.82 8.84
CA ASP A 89 3.71 10.43 9.26
C ASP A 89 3.27 9.55 8.08
N ILE A 90 4.19 8.75 7.55
CA ILE A 90 3.96 7.80 6.45
C ILE A 90 4.01 6.34 6.91
N ARG A 91 3.95 6.05 8.22
CA ARG A 91 4.05 4.69 8.79
C ARG A 91 5.36 3.95 8.43
N ALA A 92 6.42 4.71 8.24
CA ALA A 92 7.79 4.22 8.06
C ALA A 92 8.62 4.53 9.32
N PRO A 93 9.83 3.94 9.45
CA PRO A 93 10.78 4.35 10.50
C PRO A 93 11.24 5.81 10.42
N PHE A 94 10.99 6.48 9.29
CA PHE A 94 11.38 7.86 9.01
C PHE A 94 10.13 8.66 8.62
N PRO A 95 9.99 9.91 9.08
CA PRO A 95 8.92 10.79 8.62
C PRO A 95 9.14 11.17 7.16
N GLY A 96 8.06 11.36 6.41
CA GLY A 96 8.12 11.92 5.05
C GLY A 96 8.22 13.44 5.10
N THR A 97 8.99 14.04 4.19
CA THR A 97 9.09 15.50 4.07
C THR A 97 8.41 15.95 2.78
N LEU A 98 7.40 16.82 2.88
CA LEU A 98 6.74 17.47 1.75
C LEU A 98 7.15 18.94 1.69
N TYR A 99 7.90 19.32 0.65
CA TYR A 99 8.31 20.71 0.48
C TYR A 99 7.17 21.58 -0.02
N ALA A 100 7.06 22.79 0.53
CA ALA A 100 6.04 23.75 0.14
C ALA A 100 6.10 24.12 -1.35
N VAL A 101 7.30 24.22 -1.89
CA VAL A 101 7.53 24.50 -3.31
C VAL A 101 6.98 23.39 -4.20
N ASP A 102 7.05 22.14 -3.74
CA ASP A 102 6.52 21.01 -4.49
C ASP A 102 4.99 20.98 -4.47
N TYR A 103 4.40 21.24 -3.30
CA TYR A 103 2.95 21.25 -3.13
C TYR A 103 2.26 22.44 -3.82
N LEU A 104 2.82 23.65 -3.70
CA LEU A 104 2.23 24.88 -4.25
C LEU A 104 2.68 25.18 -5.67
N GLY A 105 3.72 24.51 -6.18
CA GLY A 105 4.32 24.78 -7.48
C GLY A 105 5.02 26.14 -7.60
N ARG A 106 5.22 26.85 -6.48
CA ARG A 106 5.88 28.17 -6.41
C ARG A 106 6.68 28.32 -5.13
N ALA A 107 7.63 29.25 -5.13
CA ALA A 107 8.32 29.64 -3.91
C ALA A 107 7.35 30.24 -2.88
N VAL A 108 7.56 29.90 -1.62
CA VAL A 108 6.82 30.46 -0.47
C VAL A 108 7.69 31.53 0.18
N ASN A 109 7.06 32.62 0.61
CA ASN A 109 7.72 33.64 1.42
C ASN A 109 7.34 33.42 2.90
N PRO A 110 8.22 32.85 3.75
CA PRO A 110 7.90 32.51 5.13
C PRO A 110 7.56 33.73 6.00
N SER A 111 7.91 34.94 5.57
CA SER A 111 7.60 36.18 6.30
C SER A 111 6.18 36.69 6.04
N LYS A 112 5.49 36.18 5.02
CA LYS A 112 4.16 36.65 4.60
C LYS A 112 3.10 35.56 4.57
N GLU A 113 3.51 34.31 4.38
CA GLU A 113 2.62 33.18 4.21
C GLU A 113 2.86 32.16 5.31
N ASN A 114 1.78 31.70 5.95
CA ASN A 114 1.84 30.62 6.92
C ASN A 114 1.48 29.29 6.24
N LEU A 115 2.36 28.30 6.34
CA LEU A 115 2.13 26.98 5.75
C LEU A 115 0.91 26.26 6.35
N LYS A 116 0.53 26.61 7.59
CA LYS A 116 -0.68 26.09 8.24
C LYS A 116 -1.96 26.42 7.50
N ASP A 117 -1.97 27.50 6.72
CA ASP A 117 -3.16 27.91 5.96
C ASP A 117 -3.45 26.96 4.78
N PHE A 118 -2.46 26.17 4.35
CA PHE A 118 -2.60 25.22 3.24
C PHE A 118 -2.78 23.77 3.72
N LEU A 119 -1.94 23.36 4.68
CA LEU A 119 -1.98 22.05 5.31
C LEU A 119 -1.64 22.21 6.79
N ASP A 120 -2.49 21.67 7.66
CA ASP A 120 -2.30 21.69 9.11
C ASP A 120 -2.19 20.27 9.68
N VAL A 121 -1.75 20.17 10.94
CA VAL A 121 -1.59 18.91 11.64
C VAL A 121 -2.89 18.11 11.63
N GLY A 122 -2.79 16.84 11.22
CA GLY A 122 -3.94 15.94 11.06
C GLY A 122 -4.50 15.88 9.64
N ASP A 123 -4.11 16.78 8.73
CA ASP A 123 -4.52 16.69 7.33
C ASP A 123 -3.92 15.45 6.66
N VAL A 124 -4.72 14.81 5.80
CA VAL A 124 -4.32 13.62 5.03
C VAL A 124 -3.85 14.04 3.65
N VAL A 125 -2.67 13.58 3.25
CA VAL A 125 -2.06 13.90 1.96
C VAL A 125 -1.66 12.60 1.24
N VAL A 126 -2.04 12.48 -0.03
CA VAL A 126 -1.57 11.42 -0.92
C VAL A 126 -0.42 11.96 -1.74
N GLY A 127 0.70 11.25 -1.78
CA GLY A 127 1.87 11.64 -2.56
C GLY A 127 2.72 10.45 -2.96
N LYS A 128 3.81 10.73 -3.67
CA LYS A 128 4.75 9.73 -4.17
C LYS A 128 6.13 9.96 -3.56
N VAL A 129 6.81 8.89 -3.17
CA VAL A 129 8.21 8.98 -2.73
C VAL A 129 9.09 9.33 -3.94
N GLU A 130 9.55 10.58 -4.01
CA GLU A 130 10.38 11.06 -5.11
C GLU A 130 11.86 10.75 -4.84
N VAL A 131 12.31 10.94 -3.60
CA VAL A 131 13.71 10.68 -3.24
C VAL A 131 13.83 9.98 -1.90
N PHE A 132 14.59 8.89 -1.88
CA PHE A 132 15.01 8.22 -0.66
C PHE A 132 16.31 7.43 -0.89
N ASP A 133 17.35 7.79 -0.16
CA ASP A 133 18.70 7.21 -0.27
C ASP A 133 19.24 6.66 1.07
N ARG A 134 18.38 6.57 2.10
CA ARG A 134 18.69 6.14 3.48
C ARG A 134 19.62 7.07 4.27
N THR A 135 20.12 8.14 3.67
CA THR A 135 20.93 9.17 4.37
C THR A 135 20.06 10.32 4.89
N ARG A 136 18.86 10.46 4.32
CA ARG A 136 17.88 11.50 4.67
C ARG A 136 16.47 10.94 4.73
N ASN A 137 15.57 11.73 5.32
CA ASN A 137 14.14 11.44 5.34
C ASN A 137 13.58 11.33 3.91
N PRO A 138 12.61 10.43 3.65
CA PRO A 138 11.94 10.32 2.36
C PRO A 138 11.31 11.65 1.93
N VAL A 139 11.63 12.11 0.73
CA VAL A 139 10.99 13.28 0.13
C VAL A 139 9.74 12.82 -0.60
N ILE A 140 8.60 13.37 -0.19
CA ILE A 140 7.29 13.09 -0.78
C ILE A 140 6.97 14.22 -1.75
N SER A 141 6.57 13.84 -2.97
CA SER A 141 6.07 14.77 -3.98
C SER A 141 4.57 14.60 -4.18
N THR A 142 3.89 15.72 -4.39
CA THR A 142 2.47 15.76 -4.78
C THR A 142 2.29 16.21 -6.23
N LYS A 143 3.34 16.14 -7.06
CA LYS A 143 3.25 16.41 -8.50
C LYS A 143 2.46 15.30 -9.21
N GLY A 144 1.22 15.60 -9.58
CA GLY A 144 0.33 14.68 -10.29
C GLY A 144 -1.12 15.04 -10.01
N LYS A 145 -2.03 14.66 -10.91
CA LYS A 145 -3.47 14.98 -10.71
C LYS A 145 -4.09 14.10 -9.63
N GLU A 146 -3.48 12.95 -9.36
CA GLU A 146 -3.91 11.96 -8.38
C GLU A 146 -3.38 12.22 -6.96
N PHE A 147 -2.55 13.25 -6.74
CA PHE A 147 -1.91 13.56 -5.48
C PHE A 147 -2.40 14.89 -4.89
N GLY A 148 -2.22 15.07 -3.58
CA GLY A 148 -2.62 16.25 -2.85
C GLY A 148 -3.40 15.94 -1.57
N LYS A 149 -4.02 16.97 -0.99
CA LYS A 149 -4.86 16.85 0.20
C LYS A 149 -6.12 16.05 -0.09
N VAL A 150 -6.48 15.15 0.81
CA VAL A 150 -7.77 14.44 0.77
C VAL A 150 -8.63 14.92 1.92
N VAL A 151 -9.85 15.33 1.60
CA VAL A 151 -10.79 15.96 2.54
C VAL A 151 -11.93 15.00 2.94
N ASP A 152 -12.24 14.02 2.10
CA ASP A 152 -13.38 13.13 2.28
C ASP A 152 -12.98 11.65 2.20
N GLY A 153 -13.84 10.79 2.75
CA GLY A 153 -13.68 9.33 2.78
C GLY A 153 -13.11 8.75 4.07
N ALA A 154 -13.22 7.43 4.19
CA ALA A 154 -12.67 6.67 5.31
C ALA A 154 -11.19 6.29 5.09
N LEU A 155 -10.33 6.64 6.06
CA LEU A 155 -8.96 6.16 6.14
C LEU A 155 -8.92 4.81 6.88
N VAL A 156 -8.46 3.77 6.18
CA VAL A 156 -8.28 2.42 6.71
C VAL A 156 -6.80 2.10 6.76
N GLU A 157 -6.35 1.60 7.90
CA GLU A 157 -4.99 1.08 8.04
C GLU A 157 -4.98 -0.45 7.99
N ILE A 158 -4.09 -0.99 7.16
CA ILE A 158 -3.75 -2.41 7.09
C ILE A 158 -2.24 -2.59 7.23
N ASN A 159 -1.81 -3.82 7.45
CA ASN A 159 -0.40 -4.16 7.40
C ASN A 159 0.17 -3.92 5.98
N PRO A 160 1.24 -3.11 5.82
CA PRO A 160 1.85 -2.81 4.51
C PRO A 160 2.19 -4.05 3.69
N VAL A 161 2.55 -5.14 4.36
CA VAL A 161 2.86 -6.43 3.74
C VAL A 161 1.66 -7.02 2.99
N LYS A 162 0.43 -6.66 3.36
CA LYS A 162 -0.81 -7.16 2.75
C LYS A 162 -1.33 -6.26 1.63
N VAL A 163 -0.73 -5.09 1.41
CA VAL A 163 -1.13 -4.16 0.33
C VAL A 163 -1.11 -4.83 -1.05
N PRO A 164 -0.08 -5.60 -1.47
CA PRO A 164 -0.10 -6.27 -2.77
C PRO A 164 -1.25 -7.28 -2.91
N ARG A 165 -1.71 -7.87 -1.79
CA ARG A 165 -2.84 -8.80 -1.77
C ARG A 165 -4.17 -8.07 -1.93
N LEU A 166 -4.30 -6.87 -1.36
CA LEU A 166 -5.47 -6.01 -1.54
C LEU A 166 -5.60 -5.50 -2.99
N ILE A 167 -4.48 -5.15 -3.64
CA ILE A 167 -4.47 -4.75 -5.05
C ILE A 167 -4.82 -5.97 -5.94
N GLY A 168 -4.21 -7.12 -5.66
CA GLY A 168 -4.39 -8.34 -6.45
C GLY A 168 -3.55 -8.35 -7.75
N LYS A 169 -3.56 -9.47 -8.47
CA LYS A 169 -2.79 -9.64 -9.72
C LYS A 169 -3.35 -8.66 -10.76
N LYS A 170 -2.53 -7.71 -11.22
CA LYS A 170 -2.93 -6.63 -12.15
C LYS A 170 -4.12 -5.78 -11.65
N GLY A 171 -4.27 -5.61 -10.34
CA GLY A 171 -5.35 -4.78 -9.78
C GLY A 171 -6.71 -5.48 -9.70
N SER A 172 -6.79 -6.79 -9.93
CA SER A 172 -8.08 -7.51 -10.02
C SER A 172 -8.95 -7.41 -8.76
N MET A 173 -8.34 -7.36 -7.58
CA MET A 173 -9.08 -7.28 -6.31
C MET A 173 -9.57 -5.86 -6.06
N GLN A 174 -8.75 -4.85 -6.34
CA GLN A 174 -9.17 -3.45 -6.29
C GLN A 174 -10.34 -3.22 -7.24
N SER A 175 -10.21 -3.60 -8.52
CA SER A 175 -11.27 -3.40 -9.51
C SER A 175 -12.55 -4.16 -9.17
N LEU A 176 -12.45 -5.35 -8.55
CA LEU A 176 -13.62 -6.07 -8.04
C LEU A 176 -14.37 -5.22 -7.00
N ILE A 177 -13.67 -4.71 -5.98
CA ILE A 177 -14.29 -3.92 -4.92
C ILE A 177 -14.90 -2.64 -5.49
N GLU A 178 -14.16 -1.94 -6.35
CA GLU A 178 -14.64 -0.70 -6.99
C GLU A 178 -15.88 -0.96 -7.86
N SER A 179 -15.89 -2.04 -8.67
CA SER A 179 -17.03 -2.38 -9.53
C SER A 179 -18.27 -2.85 -8.75
N GLU A 180 -18.08 -3.51 -7.62
CA GLU A 180 -19.19 -3.99 -6.81
C GLU A 180 -19.78 -2.86 -5.95
N THR A 181 -18.97 -1.93 -5.46
CA THR A 181 -19.42 -0.95 -4.47
C THR A 181 -19.57 0.47 -5.01
N ASN A 182 -19.13 0.72 -6.25
CA ASN A 182 -18.99 2.05 -6.85
C ASN A 182 -18.15 3.03 -6.01
N CYS A 183 -17.36 2.50 -5.08
CA CYS A 183 -16.42 3.26 -4.28
C CYS A 183 -15.06 3.33 -4.98
N LYS A 184 -14.37 4.45 -4.89
CA LYS A 184 -13.00 4.61 -5.37
C LYS A 184 -12.01 4.29 -4.24
N LEU A 185 -10.99 3.50 -4.55
CA LEU A 185 -9.94 3.15 -3.60
C LEU A 185 -8.63 3.85 -3.96
N ILE A 186 -8.04 4.53 -2.98
CA ILE A 186 -6.67 5.04 -3.08
C ILE A 186 -5.82 4.21 -2.13
N ILE A 187 -4.94 3.38 -2.68
CA ILE A 187 -4.14 2.42 -1.92
C ILE A 187 -2.70 2.92 -1.83
N GLY A 188 -2.23 3.24 -0.63
CA GLY A 188 -0.83 3.55 -0.35
C GLY A 188 -0.01 2.28 -0.09
N ASN A 189 1.20 2.23 -0.64
CA ASN A 189 2.22 1.21 -0.36
C ASN A 189 2.55 1.12 1.14
N ASN A 190 2.29 2.19 1.89
CA ASN A 190 2.48 2.25 3.34
C ASN A 190 1.35 1.63 4.18
N GLY A 191 0.41 0.92 3.53
CA GLY A 191 -0.68 0.23 4.23
C GLY A 191 -1.78 1.15 4.72
N ARG A 192 -1.85 2.39 4.23
CA ARG A 192 -3.02 3.27 4.38
C ARG A 192 -3.84 3.22 3.10
N VAL A 193 -5.15 3.10 3.25
CA VAL A 193 -6.10 3.02 2.16
C VAL A 193 -7.19 4.04 2.42
N ILE A 194 -7.46 4.91 1.46
CA ILE A 194 -8.60 5.81 1.51
C ILE A 194 -9.72 5.21 0.67
N VAL A 195 -10.90 5.14 1.28
CA VAL A 195 -12.13 4.68 0.64
C VAL A 195 -13.01 5.90 0.41
N LEU A 196 -13.29 6.20 -0.87
CA LEU A 196 -14.18 7.29 -1.27
C LEU A 196 -15.47 6.69 -1.80
N CYS A 197 -16.59 6.91 -1.10
CA CYS A 197 -17.91 6.44 -1.51
C CYS A 197 -18.95 7.56 -1.39
N GLU A 198 -19.95 7.56 -2.26
CA GLU A 198 -21.10 8.48 -2.13
C GLU A 198 -22.00 8.10 -0.94
N ASP A 199 -22.13 6.80 -0.65
CA ASP A 199 -22.95 6.28 0.45
C ASP A 199 -22.07 5.65 1.54
N LYS A 200 -22.29 6.10 2.78
CA LYS A 200 -21.62 5.59 3.99
C LYS A 200 -21.87 4.10 4.23
N GLN A 201 -23.00 3.55 3.77
CA GLN A 201 -23.27 2.13 3.91
C GLN A 201 -22.35 1.28 3.05
N TYR A 202 -22.06 1.69 1.81
CA TYR A 202 -21.08 1.03 0.95
C TYR A 202 -19.66 1.22 1.49
N GLU A 203 -19.35 2.41 2.02
CA GLU A 203 -18.06 2.67 2.68
C GLU A 203 -17.78 1.66 3.79
N ASP A 204 -18.71 1.46 4.73
CA ASP A 204 -18.51 0.49 5.83
C ASP A 204 -18.41 -0.96 5.32
N ILE A 205 -19.12 -1.34 4.24
CA ILE A 205 -18.93 -2.67 3.62
C ILE A 205 -17.49 -2.82 3.11
N VAL A 206 -16.98 -1.81 2.42
CA VAL A 206 -15.61 -1.82 1.87
C VAL A 206 -14.57 -1.87 2.99
N VAL A 207 -14.74 -1.08 4.06
CA VAL A 207 -13.85 -1.11 5.23
C VAL A 207 -13.80 -2.51 5.84
N ARG A 208 -14.96 -3.17 6.01
CA ARG A 208 -15.02 -4.55 6.51
C ARG A 208 -14.40 -5.56 5.55
N ALA A 209 -14.61 -5.40 4.26
CA ALA A 209 -14.00 -6.25 3.25
C ALA A 209 -12.47 -6.16 3.26
N ILE A 210 -11.91 -4.94 3.37
CA ILE A 210 -10.47 -4.71 3.50
C ILE A 210 -9.91 -5.43 4.73
N ARG A 211 -10.57 -5.33 5.89
CA ARG A 211 -10.17 -6.03 7.12
C ARG A 211 -10.23 -7.56 6.95
N LYS A 212 -11.27 -8.07 6.29
CA LYS A 212 -11.39 -9.50 5.98
C LYS A 212 -10.24 -9.99 5.09
N ILE A 213 -9.88 -9.21 4.07
CA ILE A 213 -8.75 -9.50 3.18
C ILE A 213 -7.43 -9.55 3.94
N GLU A 214 -7.21 -8.65 4.90
CA GLU A 214 -6.00 -8.62 5.72
C GLU A 214 -5.83 -9.93 6.52
N VAL A 215 -6.90 -10.38 7.17
CA VAL A 215 -6.90 -11.61 7.98
C VAL A 215 -6.74 -12.85 7.10
N GLU A 216 -7.46 -12.91 5.98
CA GLU A 216 -7.52 -14.08 5.10
C GLU A 216 -6.48 -14.06 3.96
N ALA A 217 -5.48 -13.17 4.02
CA ALA A 217 -4.50 -12.97 2.96
C ALA A 217 -3.72 -14.25 2.55
N HIS A 218 -3.63 -15.24 3.46
CA HIS A 218 -2.94 -16.51 3.28
C HIS A 218 -3.80 -17.59 2.57
N ILE A 219 -5.11 -17.35 2.43
CA ILE A 219 -6.06 -18.32 1.89
C ILE A 219 -6.17 -18.17 0.37
N SER A 220 -6.19 -19.30 -0.36
CA SER A 220 -6.45 -19.36 -1.81
C SER A 220 -7.92 -19.10 -2.13
N GLY A 221 -8.23 -18.54 -3.31
CA GLY A 221 -9.61 -18.26 -3.71
C GLY A 221 -10.27 -17.09 -2.97
N LEU A 222 -9.46 -16.18 -2.41
CA LEU A 222 -9.94 -15.03 -1.63
C LEU A 222 -10.88 -14.12 -2.44
N THR A 223 -10.66 -13.97 -3.75
CA THR A 223 -11.47 -13.09 -4.61
C THR A 223 -12.94 -13.47 -4.60
N ASP A 224 -13.26 -14.76 -4.77
CA ASP A 224 -14.65 -15.24 -4.80
C ASP A 224 -15.32 -15.07 -3.44
N ARG A 225 -14.58 -15.34 -2.36
CA ARG A 225 -15.05 -15.15 -0.98
C ARG A 225 -15.35 -13.68 -0.65
N VAL A 226 -14.51 -12.76 -1.14
CA VAL A 226 -14.72 -11.33 -0.97
C VAL A 226 -15.96 -10.87 -1.74
N LYS A 227 -16.15 -11.38 -2.97
CA LYS A 227 -17.35 -11.09 -3.76
C LYS A 227 -18.61 -11.54 -3.06
N GLU A 228 -18.63 -12.79 -2.57
CA GLU A 228 -19.74 -13.34 -1.80
C GLU A 228 -20.01 -12.53 -0.53
N PHE A 229 -18.95 -12.16 0.20
CA PHE A 229 -19.06 -11.33 1.39
C PHE A 229 -19.71 -9.96 1.11
N ILE A 230 -19.28 -9.28 0.05
CA ILE A 230 -19.85 -7.99 -0.34
C ILE A 230 -21.33 -8.14 -0.69
N LEU A 231 -21.69 -9.18 -1.45
CA LEU A 231 -23.07 -9.45 -1.82
C LEU A 231 -23.96 -9.69 -0.58
N VAL A 232 -23.50 -10.52 0.35
CA VAL A 232 -24.23 -10.80 1.60
C VAL A 232 -24.43 -9.54 2.43
N GLU A 233 -23.42 -8.68 2.55
CA GLU A 233 -23.54 -7.43 3.30
C GLU A 233 -24.46 -6.41 2.62
N LYS A 234 -24.47 -6.34 1.28
CA LYS A 234 -25.44 -5.53 0.53
C LYS A 234 -26.88 -5.99 0.80
N VAL A 235 -27.13 -7.31 0.79
CA VAL A 235 -28.46 -7.88 1.05
C VAL A 235 -28.91 -7.60 2.47
N LYS A 236 -28.04 -7.79 3.48
CA LYS A 236 -28.37 -7.51 4.88
C LYS A 236 -28.77 -6.06 5.14
N ARG A 237 -28.18 -5.12 4.40
CA ARG A 237 -28.46 -3.68 4.53
C ARG A 237 -29.62 -3.21 3.66
N GLY A 238 -30.23 -4.11 2.87
CA GLY A 238 -31.32 -3.77 1.95
C GLY A 238 -30.88 -2.93 0.76
N LEU A 239 -29.57 -2.89 0.45
CA LEU A 239 -29.01 -2.10 -0.64
C LEU A 239 -29.23 -2.73 -2.03
N VAL A 240 -29.58 -4.01 -2.06
CA VAL A 240 -30.02 -4.68 -3.29
C VAL A 240 -31.48 -4.30 -3.53
N LYS A 241 -31.71 -3.34 -4.41
CA LYS A 241 -33.04 -3.17 -5.02
C LYS A 241 -33.39 -4.49 -5.70
N ASN A 242 -34.49 -5.09 -5.28
CA ASN A 242 -35.16 -6.11 -6.07
C ASN A 242 -35.51 -5.45 -7.41
N GLU A 243 -34.71 -5.67 -8.45
CA GLU A 243 -35.18 -5.54 -9.83
C GLU A 243 -36.16 -6.71 -10.08
N ARG A 244 -37.30 -6.66 -9.39
CA ARG A 244 -38.46 -7.46 -9.75
C ARG A 244 -38.92 -6.90 -11.09
N ARG A 245 -38.58 -7.64 -12.15
CA ARG A 245 -39.42 -7.93 -13.30
C ARG A 245 -40.51 -6.88 -13.51
N GLU A 246 -40.16 -5.77 -14.16
CA GLU A 246 -41.17 -5.04 -14.91
C GLU A 246 -41.42 -5.85 -16.18
N THR A 247 -42.66 -6.33 -16.24
CA THR A 247 -43.40 -7.04 -17.29
C THR A 247 -43.07 -6.65 -18.72
#